data_AF-A0A1S3QC59-F1
#
_entry.id   AF-A0A1S3QC59-F1
#
_cell.length_a   1.000
_cell.length_b   1.000
_cell.length_c   1.000
_cell.angle_alpha   90.00
_cell.angle_beta   90.00
_cell.angle_gamma   90.00
#
_symmetry.space_group_name_H-M   'P 1'
#
loop_
_entity.id
_entity.type
_entity.pdbx_description
1 polymer ?
#
loop_
_entity_poly.entity_id
_entity_poly.type
_entity_poly.pdbx_seq_one_letter_code
_entity_poly.pdbx_strand_id
1 'polypeptide(L)'
;MLNSSLLVSGVSLPLPPKKLLGNMDREFIAERQRGLQVYLDFITQHHILATCQLVKKFLDTNNYSANYTEIALQQVSMFFRSDPKWEVVEPLKDIGWRIRKKYFLIKNKEQPKERQVLSWVDLGPDKFLSDKDLQSTMKLLPSLTNPYICPVTFANTSELSALVIRMFNEKGTLRDLICKVRHSEGSRM
;
A
#
# COMPACT_ATOMS: atom_id res chain seq x y z
N MET A 1 -16.85 -12.18 -1.62
CA MET A 1 -15.93 -11.33 -2.42
C MET A 1 -14.56 -11.12 -1.75
N LEU A 2 -14.09 -11.99 -0.84
CA LEU A 2 -12.70 -11.96 -0.33
C LEU A 2 -11.79 -12.88 -1.15
N ASN A 3 -12.14 -14.17 -1.24
CA ASN A 3 -11.31 -15.19 -1.91
C ASN A 3 -10.91 -14.80 -3.33
N SER A 4 -11.87 -14.40 -4.18
CA SER A 4 -11.62 -13.98 -5.56
C SER A 4 -10.58 -12.86 -5.66
N SER A 5 -10.60 -11.90 -4.73
CA SER A 5 -9.67 -10.78 -4.70
C SER A 5 -8.28 -11.19 -4.23
N LEU A 6 -8.17 -12.27 -3.44
CA LEU A 6 -6.88 -12.80 -2.98
C LEU A 6 -6.21 -13.71 -4.00
N LEU A 7 -6.93 -14.21 -5.02
CA LEU A 7 -6.36 -15.08 -6.06
C LEU A 7 -5.23 -14.40 -6.85
N VAL A 8 -5.23 -13.06 -6.93
CA VAL A 8 -4.14 -12.27 -7.55
C VAL A 8 -2.78 -12.49 -6.86
N SER A 9 -2.78 -12.99 -5.62
CA SER A 9 -1.55 -13.31 -4.90
C SER A 9 -0.80 -14.53 -5.44
N GLY A 10 -1.46 -15.38 -6.24
CA GLY A 10 -0.92 -16.67 -6.69
C GLY A 10 -0.82 -17.73 -5.57
N VAL A 11 -1.28 -17.43 -4.35
CA VAL A 11 -1.28 -18.37 -3.23
C VAL A 11 -2.44 -19.36 -3.40
N SER A 12 -2.18 -20.65 -3.19
CA SER A 12 -3.22 -21.68 -3.15
C SER A 12 -4.06 -21.55 -1.88
N LEU A 13 -5.30 -21.08 -2.01
CA LEU A 13 -6.19 -20.81 -0.87
C LEU A 13 -7.09 -22.03 -0.57
N PRO A 14 -7.13 -22.54 0.67
CA PRO A 14 -7.91 -23.73 1.04
C PRO A 14 -9.38 -23.41 1.30
N LEU A 15 -10.09 -22.82 0.32
CA LEU A 15 -11.50 -22.48 0.47
C LEU A 15 -12.37 -23.76 0.41
N PRO A 16 -13.23 -24.04 1.41
CA PRO A 16 -14.09 -25.22 1.38
C PRO A 16 -15.13 -25.14 0.25
N PRO A 17 -15.55 -26.30 -0.29
CA PRO A 17 -16.49 -26.35 -1.40
C PRO A 17 -17.86 -25.78 -1.02
N LYS A 18 -18.61 -25.35 -2.04
CA LYS A 18 -20.03 -25.00 -1.92
C LYS A 18 -20.88 -26.17 -2.37
N LYS A 19 -22.01 -26.39 -1.69
CA LYS A 19 -23.03 -27.39 -2.08
C LYS A 19 -24.28 -26.65 -2.56
N LEU A 20 -24.84 -27.06 -3.70
CA LEU A 20 -26.06 -26.46 -4.27
C LEU A 20 -27.34 -27.09 -3.70
N LEU A 21 -27.33 -28.38 -3.41
CA LEU A 21 -28.43 -29.14 -2.83
C LEU A 21 -28.08 -29.58 -1.40
N GLY A 22 -29.00 -29.46 -0.44
CA GLY A 22 -28.74 -29.82 0.96
C GLY A 22 -27.73 -28.88 1.65
N ASN A 23 -27.68 -27.61 1.24
CA ASN A 23 -26.79 -26.60 1.81
C ASN A 23 -27.17 -26.15 3.25
N MET A 24 -28.37 -26.53 3.70
CA MET A 24 -28.89 -26.30 5.05
C MET A 24 -28.75 -27.53 5.96
N ASP A 25 -28.17 -28.63 5.48
CA ASP A 25 -27.90 -29.82 6.29
C ASP A 25 -26.93 -29.47 7.41
N ARG A 26 -27.24 -29.89 8.65
CA ARG A 26 -26.45 -29.59 9.84
C ARG A 26 -25.04 -30.12 9.74
N GLU A 27 -24.86 -31.32 9.18
CA GLU A 27 -23.52 -31.91 9.01
C GLU A 27 -22.68 -31.09 8.04
N PHE A 28 -23.27 -30.72 6.90
CA PHE A 28 -22.62 -29.88 5.89
C PHE A 28 -22.29 -28.48 6.44
N ILE A 29 -23.20 -27.86 7.19
CA ILE A 29 -22.95 -26.55 7.82
C ILE A 29 -21.76 -26.65 8.77
N ALA A 30 -21.71 -27.67 9.63
CA ALA A 30 -20.63 -27.85 10.60
C ALA A 30 -19.28 -28.11 9.91
N GLU A 31 -19.26 -28.96 8.88
CA GLU A 31 -18.07 -29.22 8.08
C GLU A 31 -17.57 -27.95 7.37
N ARG A 32 -18.49 -27.21 6.75
CA ARG A 32 -18.15 -25.97 6.04
C ARG A 32 -17.68 -24.87 6.99
N GLN A 33 -18.26 -24.75 8.18
CA GLN A 33 -17.76 -23.82 9.20
C GLN A 33 -16.33 -24.15 9.59
N ARG A 34 -16.01 -25.43 9.83
CA ARG A 34 -14.64 -25.88 10.12
C ARG A 34 -13.69 -25.57 8.98
N GLY A 35 -14.09 -25.84 7.73
CA GLY A 35 -13.29 -25.51 6.55
C GLY A 35 -13.07 -24.00 6.36
N LEU A 36 -14.07 -23.17 6.69
CA LEU A 36 -13.93 -21.72 6.66
C LEU A 36 -12.98 -21.22 7.76
N GLN A 37 -12.98 -21.85 8.94
CA GLN A 37 -12.01 -21.54 9.98
C GLN A 37 -10.58 -21.85 9.51
N VAL A 38 -10.35 -23.03 8.92
CA VAL A 38 -9.04 -23.39 8.33
C VAL A 38 -8.60 -22.38 7.25
N TYR A 39 -9.53 -21.92 6.42
CA TYR A 39 -9.26 -20.85 5.46
C TYR A 39 -8.84 -19.54 6.13
N LEU A 40 -9.53 -19.12 7.20
CA LEU A 40 -9.18 -17.91 7.96
C LEU A 40 -7.82 -18.04 8.66
N ASP A 41 -7.54 -19.19 9.27
CA ASP A 41 -6.26 -19.49 9.91
C ASP A 41 -5.13 -19.41 8.88
N PHE A 42 -5.32 -19.99 7.70
CA PHE A 42 -4.33 -19.94 6.62
C PHE A 42 -4.02 -18.50 6.18
N ILE A 43 -5.04 -17.68 5.89
CA ILE A 43 -4.79 -16.30 5.41
C ILE A 43 -4.21 -15.39 6.50
N THR A 44 -4.49 -15.67 7.79
CA THR A 44 -3.98 -14.88 8.92
C THR A 44 -2.58 -15.30 9.36
N GLN A 45 -2.16 -16.54 9.09
CA GLN A 45 -0.77 -16.99 9.28
C GLN A 45 0.15 -16.55 8.14
N HIS A 46 -0.38 -16.34 6.93
CA HIS A 46 0.42 -15.85 5.81
C HIS A 46 0.69 -14.34 5.91
N HIS A 47 1.92 -13.95 6.25
CA HIS A 47 2.31 -12.55 6.54
C HIS A 47 1.76 -11.50 5.55
N ILE A 48 1.98 -11.69 4.24
CA ILE A 48 1.53 -10.72 3.22
C ILE A 48 0.00 -10.61 3.19
N LEU A 49 -0.72 -11.74 3.23
CA LEU A 49 -2.20 -11.76 3.19
C LEU A 49 -2.78 -11.20 4.49
N ALA A 50 -2.22 -11.54 5.64
CA ALA A 50 -2.64 -11.05 6.96
C ALA A 50 -2.54 -9.52 7.07
N THR A 51 -1.59 -8.90 6.34
CA THR A 51 -1.42 -7.45 6.25
C THR A 51 -2.19 -6.80 5.10
N CYS A 52 -2.89 -7.57 4.26
CA CYS A 52 -3.69 -7.03 3.17
C CYS A 52 -4.91 -6.25 3.71
N GLN A 53 -5.17 -5.07 3.16
CA GLN A 53 -6.32 -4.25 3.55
C GLN A 53 -7.66 -5.00 3.37
N LEU A 54 -7.78 -5.84 2.34
CA LEU A 54 -8.99 -6.65 2.10
C LEU A 54 -9.24 -7.65 3.23
N VAL A 55 -8.19 -8.32 3.72
CA VAL A 55 -8.28 -9.27 4.83
C VAL A 55 -8.61 -8.52 6.12
N LYS A 56 -7.93 -7.41 6.40
CA LYS A 56 -8.21 -6.60 7.59
C LYS A 56 -9.64 -6.06 7.60
N LYS A 57 -10.13 -5.50 6.49
CA LYS A 57 -11.51 -5.00 6.37
C LYS A 57 -12.55 -6.11 6.49
N PHE A 58 -12.27 -7.30 5.96
CA PHE A 58 -13.15 -8.46 6.11
C PHE A 58 -13.28 -8.93 7.56
N LEU A 59 -12.16 -8.96 8.31
CA LEU A 59 -12.14 -9.41 9.70
C LEU A 59 -12.63 -8.34 10.68
N ASP A 60 -12.37 -7.07 10.39
CA ASP A 60 -12.68 -5.93 11.25
C ASP A 60 -13.03 -4.71 10.39
N THR A 61 -14.29 -4.64 9.97
CA THR A 61 -14.75 -3.57 9.09
C THR A 61 -14.70 -2.22 9.76
N ASN A 62 -14.96 -2.14 11.07
CA ASN A 62 -15.04 -0.87 11.79
C ASN A 62 -13.69 -0.16 11.78
N ASN A 63 -12.61 -0.86 12.12
CA ASN A 63 -11.28 -0.27 12.20
C ASN A 63 -10.56 -0.08 10.85
N TYR A 64 -11.01 -0.75 9.79
CA TYR A 64 -10.40 -0.72 8.45
C TYR A 64 -11.36 -0.24 7.34
N SER A 65 -12.42 0.48 7.72
CA SER A 65 -13.41 1.05 6.79
C SER A 65 -12.87 2.27 6.04
N ALA A 66 -11.90 2.98 6.60
CA ALA A 66 -11.39 4.25 6.09
C ALA A 66 -10.79 4.14 4.67
N ASN A 67 -11.05 5.16 3.86
CA ASN A 67 -10.41 5.30 2.56
C ASN A 67 -9.03 5.94 2.70
N TYR A 68 -8.04 5.13 3.08
CA TYR A 68 -6.67 5.61 3.31
C TYR A 68 -6.04 6.28 2.08
N THR A 69 -6.45 5.92 0.86
CA THR A 69 -5.94 6.55 -0.36
C THR A 69 -6.45 7.98 -0.50
N GLU A 70 -7.73 8.20 -0.20
CA GLU A 70 -8.35 9.53 -0.22
C GLU A 70 -7.80 10.44 0.88
N ILE A 71 -7.62 9.90 2.09
CA ILE A 71 -6.96 10.63 3.19
C ILE A 71 -5.56 11.07 2.78
N ALA A 72 -4.76 10.15 2.23
CA ALA A 72 -3.41 10.47 1.77
C ALA A 72 -3.42 11.50 0.64
N LEU A 73 -4.33 11.37 -0.33
CA LEU A 73 -4.45 12.31 -1.44
C LEU A 73 -4.80 13.72 -0.96
N GLN A 74 -5.72 13.83 0.00
CA GLN A 74 -6.08 15.12 0.61
C GLN A 74 -4.87 15.78 1.28
N GLN A 75 -4.13 15.03 2.10
CA GLN A 75 -2.96 15.53 2.82
C GLN A 75 -1.82 15.95 1.87
N VAL A 76 -1.51 15.11 0.88
CA VAL A 76 -0.51 15.43 -0.15
C VAL A 76 -0.92 16.67 -0.95
N SER A 77 -2.21 16.79 -1.29
CA SER A 77 -2.72 17.96 -2.02
C SER A 77 -2.61 19.24 -1.19
N MET A 78 -2.89 19.17 0.12
CA MET A 78 -2.69 20.31 1.02
C MET A 78 -1.23 20.72 1.08
N PHE A 79 -0.31 19.76 1.18
CA PHE A 79 1.12 20.04 1.17
C PHE A 79 1.58 20.72 -0.14
N PHE A 80 1.17 20.21 -1.30
CA PHE A 80 1.51 20.83 -2.59
C PHE A 80 0.87 22.19 -2.83
N ARG A 81 -0.17 22.58 -2.09
CA ARG A 81 -0.66 23.98 -2.13
C ARG A 81 0.29 24.93 -1.41
N SER A 82 0.93 24.49 -0.33
CA SER A 82 1.93 25.30 0.39
C SER A 82 3.29 25.36 -0.31
N ASP A 83 3.63 24.32 -1.09
CA ASP A 83 4.85 24.26 -1.90
C ASP A 83 4.49 23.78 -3.32
N PRO A 84 4.19 24.71 -4.26
CA PRO A 84 3.56 24.42 -5.53
C PRO A 84 4.51 23.81 -6.58
N LYS A 85 5.64 23.25 -6.17
CA LYS A 85 6.64 22.63 -7.06
C LYS A 85 6.16 21.34 -7.74
N TRP A 86 5.27 20.59 -7.07
CA TRP A 86 4.80 19.31 -7.56
C TRP A 86 3.29 19.29 -7.83
N GLU A 87 2.88 18.31 -8.61
CA GLU A 87 1.48 17.93 -8.80
C GLU A 87 1.33 16.41 -8.79
N VAL A 88 0.20 15.94 -8.27
CA VAL A 88 -0.16 14.52 -8.30
C VAL A 88 -0.67 14.17 -9.69
N VAL A 89 -0.12 13.11 -10.28
CA VAL A 89 -0.59 12.52 -11.53
C VAL A 89 -1.66 11.48 -11.20
N GLU A 90 -1.30 10.43 -10.45
CA GLU A 90 -2.22 9.37 -10.08
C GLU A 90 -1.79 8.61 -8.81
N PRO A 91 -2.72 7.95 -8.09
CA PRO A 91 -2.39 7.01 -7.02
C PRO A 91 -1.83 5.68 -7.57
N LEU A 92 -0.70 5.23 -7.04
CA LEU A 92 -0.07 3.96 -7.39
C LEU A 92 -0.58 2.85 -6.48
N LYS A 93 -1.77 2.30 -6.79
CA LYS A 93 -2.53 1.39 -5.92
C LYS A 93 -1.87 0.02 -5.70
N ASP A 94 -1.06 -0.43 -6.65
CA ASP A 94 -0.44 -1.76 -6.63
C ASP A 94 0.96 -1.79 -6.01
N ILE A 95 1.41 -0.66 -5.44
CA ILE A 95 2.73 -0.53 -4.82
C ILE A 95 2.66 -0.71 -3.31
N GLY A 96 3.55 -1.56 -2.79
CA GLY A 96 3.76 -1.79 -1.37
C GLY A 96 2.74 -2.74 -0.73
N TRP A 97 2.96 -3.03 0.55
CA TRP A 97 2.12 -3.95 1.34
C TRP A 97 1.59 -3.33 2.63
N ARG A 98 2.08 -2.14 3.01
CA ARG A 98 1.67 -1.47 4.26
C ARG A 98 0.39 -0.69 4.01
N ILE A 99 -0.70 -1.05 4.70
CA ILE A 99 -2.04 -0.45 4.54
C ILE A 99 -2.01 1.09 4.60
N ARG A 100 -1.29 1.62 5.59
CA ARG A 100 -1.18 3.05 5.90
C ARG A 100 -0.18 3.83 5.05
N LYS A 101 0.69 3.13 4.30
CA LYS A 101 1.66 3.78 3.42
C LYS A 101 1.10 3.85 2.00
N LYS A 102 0.93 5.06 1.48
CA LYS A 102 0.38 5.31 0.14
C LYS A 102 1.43 5.87 -0.80
N TYR A 103 1.26 5.58 -2.08
CA TYR A 103 2.19 5.96 -3.13
C TYR A 103 1.43 6.72 -4.22
N PHE A 104 2.07 7.76 -4.75
CA PHE A 104 1.54 8.57 -5.84
C PHE A 104 2.62 8.79 -6.88
N LEU A 105 2.23 8.71 -8.14
CA LEU A 105 3.01 9.26 -9.23
C LEU A 105 2.82 10.77 -9.20
N ILE A 106 3.93 11.51 -9.22
CA ILE A 106 3.92 12.96 -9.24
C ILE A 106 4.84 13.46 -10.35
N LYS A 107 4.67 14.72 -10.77
CA LYS A 107 5.64 15.44 -11.61
C LYS A 107 6.07 16.75 -10.97
N ASN A 108 7.33 17.10 -11.20
CA ASN A 108 7.83 18.44 -10.92
C ASN A 108 7.35 19.36 -12.06
N LYS A 109 6.71 20.48 -11.72
CA LYS A 109 6.18 21.43 -12.71
C LYS A 109 7.28 22.09 -13.55
N GLU A 110 8.48 22.24 -12.98
CA GLU A 110 9.65 22.80 -13.68
C GLU A 110 10.34 21.77 -14.57
N GLN A 111 10.18 20.48 -14.26
CA GLN A 111 10.80 19.36 -14.97
C GLN A 111 9.73 18.31 -15.32
N PRO A 112 8.76 18.64 -16.19
CA PRO A 112 7.58 17.80 -16.42
C PRO A 112 7.87 16.46 -17.10
N LYS A 113 9.05 16.32 -17.71
CA LYS A 113 9.51 15.05 -18.29
C LYS A 113 9.95 14.05 -17.22
N GLU A 114 10.32 14.53 -16.03
CA GLU A 114 10.78 13.70 -14.94
C GLU A 114 9.60 13.22 -14.09
N ARG A 115 9.49 11.89 -13.98
CA ARG A 115 8.51 11.24 -13.12
C ARG A 115 9.12 10.96 -11.76
N GLN A 116 8.34 11.21 -10.72
CA GLN A 116 8.75 10.96 -9.34
C GLN A 116 7.68 10.16 -8.60
N VAL A 117 8.11 9.41 -7.59
CA VAL A 117 7.23 8.68 -6.68
C VAL A 117 7.22 9.41 -5.34
N LEU A 118 6.03 9.81 -4.91
CA LEU A 118 5.79 10.24 -3.53
C LEU A 118 5.32 9.05 -2.72
N SER A 119 5.93 8.84 -1.55
CA SER A 119 5.41 7.94 -0.52
C SER A 119 4.97 8.74 0.69
N TRP A 120 3.74 8.53 1.14
CA TRP A 120 3.12 9.18 2.28
C TRP A 120 2.73 8.16 3.35
N VAL A 121 2.81 8.54 4.62
CA VAL A 121 2.36 7.74 5.75
C VAL A 121 1.81 8.63 6.87
N ASP A 122 0.75 8.19 7.54
CA ASP A 122 0.32 8.78 8.80
C ASP A 122 1.23 8.31 9.94
N LEU A 123 1.59 9.24 10.81
CA LEU A 123 2.33 8.97 12.03
C LEU A 123 1.33 8.43 13.06
N GLY A 124 1.20 7.10 13.08
CA GLY A 124 0.32 6.40 14.01
C GLY A 124 0.77 6.51 15.49
N PRO A 125 0.09 5.81 16.41
CA PRO A 125 0.35 5.90 17.85
C PRO A 125 1.77 5.44 18.24
N ASP A 126 2.45 4.68 17.38
CA ASP A 126 3.81 4.18 17.60
C ASP A 126 4.90 5.23 17.30
N LYS A 127 4.53 6.48 17.00
CA LYS A 127 5.48 7.59 16.85
C LYS A 127 6.18 7.86 18.18
N PHE A 128 7.46 7.55 18.25
CA PHE A 128 8.29 7.73 19.45
C PHE A 128 9.28 8.90 19.36
N LEU A 129 9.55 9.40 18.15
CA LEU A 129 10.44 10.55 17.96
C LEU A 129 9.72 11.86 18.27
N SER A 130 10.45 12.80 18.89
CA SER A 130 9.98 14.18 19.01
C SER A 130 9.83 14.82 17.63
N ASP A 131 8.96 15.83 17.50
CA ASP A 131 8.78 16.54 16.23
C ASP A 131 10.08 17.16 15.73
N LYS A 132 10.91 17.68 16.65
CA LYS A 132 12.21 18.27 16.33
C LYS A 132 13.16 17.22 15.75
N ASP A 133 13.26 16.05 16.38
CA ASP A 133 14.17 15.00 15.93
C ASP A 133 13.68 14.37 14.62
N LEU A 134 12.37 14.19 14.48
CA LEU A 134 11.76 13.72 13.25
C LEU A 134 12.01 14.70 12.10
N GLN A 135 11.76 16.00 12.29
CA GLN A 135 12.02 17.01 11.28
C GLN A 135 13.50 17.05 10.90
N SER A 136 14.40 16.95 11.87
CA SER A 136 15.84 16.93 11.63
C SER A 136 16.25 15.70 10.83
N THR A 137 15.73 14.52 11.19
CA THR A 137 15.95 13.26 10.48
C THR A 137 15.44 13.34 9.03
N MET A 138 14.24 13.88 8.81
CA MET A 138 13.68 14.03 7.47
C MET A 138 14.51 14.98 6.60
N LYS A 139 15.09 16.04 7.17
CA LYS A 139 16.01 16.94 6.45
C LYS A 139 17.34 16.28 6.07
N LEU A 140 17.77 15.24 6.80
CA LEU A 140 18.99 14.49 6.49
C LEU A 140 18.76 13.43 5.40
N LEU A 141 17.55 12.92 5.22
CA LEU A 141 17.28 11.87 4.23
C LEU A 141 17.75 12.21 2.80
N PRO A 142 17.54 13.44 2.27
CA PRO A 142 18.02 13.81 0.94
C PRO A 142 19.55 13.91 0.81
N SER A 143 20.29 14.08 1.91
CA SER A 143 21.76 14.17 1.85
C SER A 143 22.45 12.79 1.82
N LEU A 144 21.71 11.71 2.11
CA LEU A 144 22.24 10.34 2.07
C LEU A 144 22.55 9.93 0.63
N THR A 145 23.84 9.70 0.36
CA THR A 145 24.32 9.22 -0.93
C THR A 145 24.92 7.82 -0.76
N ASN A 146 24.35 6.83 -1.43
CA ASN A 146 24.87 5.46 -1.44
C ASN A 146 24.53 4.81 -2.79
N PRO A 147 25.48 4.12 -3.45
CA PRO A 147 25.26 3.54 -4.78
C PRO A 147 24.17 2.47 -4.83
N TYR A 148 23.83 1.87 -3.70
CA TYR A 148 22.82 0.80 -3.58
C TYR A 148 21.50 1.28 -2.97
N ILE A 149 21.39 2.56 -2.60
CA ILE A 149 20.17 3.14 -2.06
C ILE A 149 19.67 4.18 -3.05
N CYS A 150 18.44 3.99 -3.55
CA CYS A 150 17.80 5.01 -4.37
C CYS A 150 17.79 6.35 -3.60
N PRO A 151 18.25 7.46 -4.18
CA PRO A 151 18.33 8.72 -3.47
C PRO A 151 16.94 9.26 -3.12
N VAL A 152 16.86 9.97 -2.01
CA VAL A 152 15.69 10.79 -1.67
C VAL A 152 15.90 12.15 -2.32
N THR A 153 14.97 12.60 -3.14
CA THR A 153 15.05 13.94 -3.74
C THR A 153 14.43 15.00 -2.85
N PHE A 154 13.44 14.60 -2.04
CA PHE A 154 12.79 15.48 -1.07
C PHE A 154 12.16 14.66 0.07
N ALA A 155 12.12 15.24 1.26
CA ALA A 155 11.52 14.63 2.44
C ALA A 155 10.96 15.72 3.35
N ASN A 156 9.75 15.50 3.88
CA ASN A 156 9.15 16.39 4.85
C ASN A 156 8.20 15.66 5.80
N THR A 157 7.91 16.26 6.94
CA THR A 157 6.98 15.75 7.95
C THR A 157 6.09 16.88 8.44
N SER A 158 4.92 16.49 8.93
CA SER A 158 4.03 17.30 9.76
C SER A 158 3.86 16.60 11.11
N GLU A 159 3.03 17.17 11.98
CA GLU A 159 2.70 16.58 13.29
C GLU A 159 2.11 15.17 13.15
N LEU A 160 1.31 14.94 12.10
CA LEU A 160 0.49 13.74 11.90
C LEU A 160 0.93 12.85 10.72
N SER A 161 1.87 13.28 9.88
CA SER A 161 2.25 12.51 8.69
C SER A 161 3.66 12.79 8.22
N ALA A 162 4.20 11.91 7.39
CA ALA A 162 5.47 12.11 6.72
C ALA A 162 5.37 11.75 5.23
N LEU A 163 6.14 12.46 4.42
CA LEU A 163 6.26 12.20 2.99
C LEU A 163 7.72 12.21 2.52
N VAL A 164 7.98 11.41 1.50
CA VAL A 164 9.29 11.28 0.84
C VAL A 164 9.07 11.18 -0.66
N ILE A 165 9.88 11.88 -1.44
CA ILE A 165 9.87 11.87 -2.90
C ILE A 165 11.18 11.26 -3.41
N ARG A 166 11.06 10.43 -4.45
CA ARG A 166 12.17 9.76 -5.13
C ARG A 166 11.97 9.80 -6.64
N MET A 167 13.03 9.62 -7.40
CA MET A 167 12.91 9.41 -8.84
C MET A 167 12.14 8.12 -9.15
N PHE A 168 11.27 8.16 -10.15
CA PHE A 168 10.58 6.97 -10.63
C PHE A 168 11.58 6.04 -11.35
N ASN A 169 11.51 4.75 -11.05
CA ASN A 169 12.35 3.74 -11.72
C ASN A 169 11.52 3.00 -12.76
N GLU A 170 11.78 3.27 -14.04
CA GLU A 170 11.08 2.65 -15.16
C GLU A 170 11.28 1.13 -15.26
N LYS A 171 12.36 0.60 -14.65
CA LYS A 171 12.62 -0.85 -14.59
C LYS A 171 11.76 -1.58 -13.55
N GLY A 172 10.98 -0.84 -12.76
CA GLY A 172 10.17 -1.39 -11.68
C GLY A 172 10.98 -1.81 -10.46
N THR A 173 10.31 -2.52 -9.56
CA THR A 173 10.87 -3.09 -8.34
C THR A 173 11.40 -4.50 -8.58
N LEU A 174 12.19 -5.03 -7.63
CA LEU A 174 12.60 -6.44 -7.65
C LEU A 174 11.40 -7.39 -7.73
N ARG A 175 10.29 -7.04 -7.08
CA ARG A 175 9.06 -7.85 -7.13
C ARG A 175 8.50 -7.92 -8.55
N ASP A 176 8.48 -6.80 -9.26
CA ASP A 176 7.99 -6.75 -10.64
C ASP A 176 8.82 -7.66 -11.55
N LEU A 177 10.14 -7.65 -11.37
CA LEU A 177 11.07 -8.51 -12.10
C LEU A 177 10.86 -10.00 -11.78
N ILE A 178 10.76 -10.36 -10.50
CA ILE A 178 10.53 -11.76 -10.07
C ILE A 178 9.19 -12.28 -10.60
N CYS A 179 8.14 -11.47 -10.49
CA CYS A 179 6.80 -11.83 -10.93
C CYS A 179 6.61 -11.71 -12.46
N LYS A 180 7.66 -11.32 -13.21
CA LYS A 180 7.62 -11.09 -14.66
C LYS A 180 6.46 -10.18 -15.06
N VAL A 181 6.17 -9.17 -14.23
CA VAL A 181 5.13 -8.19 -14.50
C VAL A 181 5.56 -7.40 -15.72
N ARG A 182 4.80 -7.50 -16.80
CA ARG A 182 5.02 -6.63 -17.95
C ARG A 182 4.49 -5.26 -17.59
N HIS A 183 5.39 -4.29 -17.47
CA HIS A 183 5.00 -2.89 -17.48
C HIS A 183 4.49 -2.59 -18.89
N SER A 184 3.17 -2.68 -19.10
CA SER A 184 2.57 -2.32 -20.37
C SER A 184 2.89 -0.85 -20.64
N GLU A 185 3.56 -0.57 -21.76
CA GLU A 185 3.78 0.78 -22.30
C GLU A 185 2.47 1.56 -22.57
N GLY A 186 1.31 0.93 -22.31
CA GLY A 186 -0.05 1.44 -22.46
C GLY A 186 -0.82 1.76 -21.17
N SER A 187 -0.24 1.64 -19.96
CA SER A 187 -0.76 2.37 -18.78
C SER A 187 -0.26 3.82 -18.74
N ARG A 188 -0.07 4.41 -19.93
CA ARG A 188 0.11 5.84 -20.11
C ARG A 188 -1.26 6.49 -20.08
N MET A 189 -1.67 6.94 -18.90
CA MET A 189 -2.42 8.18 -18.69
C MET A 189 -2.44 8.52 -17.20
#